data_AF-A0A344UKK9-F1
#
_entry.id   AF-A0A344UKK9-F1
#
_cell.length_a   1.000
_cell.length_b   1.000
_cell.length_c   1.000
_cell.angle_alpha   90.00
_cell.angle_beta   90.00
_cell.angle_gamma   90.00
#
_symmetry.space_group_name_H-M   'P 1'
#
loop_
_entity.id
_entity.type
_entity.pdbx_description
1 polymer ?
#
loop_
_entity_poly.entity_id
_entity_poly.type
_entity_poly.pdbx_seq_one_letter_code
_entity_poly.pdbx_strand_id
1 'polypeptide(L)'
;MWGVVVKHVEDEISLLQVLQFCWTNFRILLSGCILFLAIGFVWSMRMPDVFVARTTLMIAPPLGAKGGAALLQSDLLLMQAVNHFDLMARYKSRKENEAKLALLNNHLKINIAKDQFSERQGQLLEITVSDSDPAMAARLANYLADILRRRIIETHVTDQGRKLFALQGRLKAAQERLTRAQQRVLFDIQRGRVTLDSTSVQMMAGFAHLEGVLASVDGGNLNSAFSDDAIPLSETSDTHAEVRDFYYHKALVRALERQVQQMTLLVSEDVQVLAEAAPPLTKSSPDRSLIVLFAAAVGLGISVLLALALQWRKSGFTAFHYAK
;
A
#
# COMPACT_ATOMS: atom_id res chain seq x y z
N MET A 1 14.37 65.13 58.91
CA MET A 1 13.87 64.19 59.93
C MET A 1 12.80 63.33 59.26
N TRP A 2 13.13 62.06 59.02
CA TRP A 2 12.28 60.93 58.63
C TRP A 2 11.73 60.93 57.20
N GLY A 3 12.50 60.29 56.32
CA GLY A 3 11.99 59.72 55.08
C GLY A 3 10.92 58.69 55.41
N VAL A 4 9.72 58.91 54.88
CA VAL A 4 8.67 57.92 54.84
C VAL A 4 9.16 56.82 53.91
N VAL A 5 9.74 55.76 54.49
CA VAL A 5 9.91 54.48 53.80
C VAL A 5 8.50 53.94 53.63
N VAL A 6 7.85 54.35 52.54
CA VAL A 6 6.76 53.58 51.96
C VAL A 6 7.43 52.28 51.55
N LYS A 7 7.30 51.25 52.40
CA LYS A 7 7.53 49.87 51.98
C LYS A 7 6.57 49.64 50.83
N HIS A 8 7.08 49.72 49.61
CA HIS A 8 6.51 48.96 48.51
C HIS A 8 6.59 47.51 48.95
N VAL A 9 5.51 47.02 49.56
CA VAL A 9 5.20 45.60 49.53
C VAL A 9 4.86 45.36 48.08
N GLU A 10 5.90 45.14 47.28
CA GLU A 10 5.75 44.55 45.97
C GLU A 10 4.91 43.29 46.18
N ASP A 11 3.95 43.08 45.28
CA ASP A 11 3.11 41.90 45.18
C ASP A 11 3.96 40.65 44.85
N GLU A 12 4.95 40.37 45.68
CA GLU A 12 5.74 39.16 45.63
C GLU A 12 4.87 38.05 46.22
N ILE A 13 4.31 37.23 45.34
CA ILE A 13 3.72 35.94 45.69
C ILE A 13 4.79 35.15 46.45
N SER A 14 4.77 35.26 47.77
CA SER A 14 5.75 34.62 48.63
C SER A 14 5.58 33.11 48.51
N LEU A 15 6.64 32.38 48.17
CA LEU A 15 6.64 30.90 48.09
C LEU A 15 6.06 30.24 49.35
N LEU A 16 6.23 30.88 50.50
CA LEU A 16 5.66 30.48 51.80
C LEU A 16 4.12 30.51 51.81
N GLN A 17 3.49 31.51 51.20
CA GLN A 17 2.02 31.64 51.13
C GLN A 17 1.41 30.56 50.23
N VAL A 18 2.08 30.25 49.12
CA VAL A 18 1.68 29.14 48.23
C VAL A 18 1.77 27.80 48.98
N LEU A 19 2.84 27.59 49.75
CA LEU A 19 3.01 26.38 50.55
C LEU A 19 1.92 26.22 51.64
N GLN A 20 1.61 27.31 52.35
CA GLN A 20 0.58 27.30 53.40
C GLN A 20 -0.83 27.09 52.82
N PHE A 21 -1.12 27.65 51.64
CA PHE A 21 -2.36 27.41 50.90
C PHE A 21 -2.51 25.93 50.53
N CYS A 22 -1.45 25.34 49.96
CA CYS A 22 -1.42 23.92 49.62
C CYS A 22 -1.65 23.02 50.85
N TRP A 23 -1.05 23.36 52.00
CA TRP A 23 -1.20 22.57 53.23
C TRP A 23 -2.62 22.68 53.82
N THR A 24 -3.20 23.88 53.83
CA THR A 24 -4.53 24.12 54.41
C THR A 24 -5.63 23.45 53.58
N ASN A 25 -5.50 23.48 52.26
CA ASN A 25 -6.48 22.93 51.32
C ASN A 25 -6.11 21.52 50.81
N PHE A 26 -5.11 20.86 51.42
CA PHE A 26 -4.57 19.58 50.95
C PHE A 26 -5.64 18.49 50.80
N ARG A 27 -6.63 18.45 51.69
CA ARG A 27 -7.74 17.47 51.61
C ARG A 27 -8.57 17.62 50.34
N ILE A 28 -8.85 18.86 49.93
CA ILE A 28 -9.64 19.18 48.73
C ILE A 28 -8.80 18.90 47.47
N LEU A 29 -7.53 19.32 47.50
CA LEU A 29 -6.56 19.08 46.43
C LEU A 29 -6.39 17.58 46.15
N LEU A 30 -6.17 16.80 47.21
CA LEU A 30 -5.99 15.35 47.14
C LEU A 30 -7.28 14.64 46.70
N SER A 31 -8.44 15.02 47.26
CA SER A 31 -9.72 14.42 46.85
C SER A 31 -10.08 14.68 45.39
N GLY A 32 -9.79 15.89 44.89
CA GLY A 32 -10.03 16.25 43.50
C GLY A 32 -9.11 15.46 42.56
N CYS A 33 -7.83 15.37 42.89
CA CYS A 33 -6.86 14.60 42.12
C CYS A 33 -7.23 13.10 42.05
N ILE A 34 -7.58 12.49 43.20
CA ILE A 34 -7.98 11.08 43.26
C ILE A 34 -9.27 10.82 42.46
N LEU A 35 -10.24 11.73 42.52
CA LEU A 35 -11.50 11.60 41.76
C LEU A 35 -11.25 11.63 40.25
N PHE A 36 -10.44 12.57 39.76
CA PHE A 36 -10.10 12.65 38.34
C PHE A 36 -9.21 11.50 37.87
N LEU A 37 -8.31 11.00 38.73
CA LEU A 37 -7.55 9.77 38.46
C LEU A 37 -8.46 8.55 38.31
N ALA A 38 -9.44 8.39 39.21
CA ALA A 38 -10.40 7.30 39.14
C ALA A 38 -11.27 7.39 37.86
N ILE A 39 -11.73 8.59 37.50
CA ILE A 39 -12.47 8.83 36.25
C ILE A 39 -11.60 8.50 35.04
N GLY A 40 -10.36 9.00 35.00
CA GLY A 40 -9.41 8.73 33.91
C GLY A 40 -9.11 7.24 33.75
N PHE A 41 -8.95 6.51 34.86
CA PHE A 41 -8.75 5.07 34.87
C PHE A 41 -9.96 4.30 34.34
N VAL A 42 -11.17 4.62 34.83
CA VAL A 42 -12.42 4.00 34.38
C VAL A 42 -12.66 4.27 32.89
N TRP A 43 -12.38 5.50 32.43
CA TRP A 43 -12.53 5.88 31.04
C TRP A 43 -11.49 5.17 30.15
N SER A 44 -10.25 5.04 30.62
CA SER A 44 -9.19 4.30 29.92
C SER A 44 -9.52 2.81 29.75
N MET A 45 -10.15 2.19 30.76
CA MET A 45 -10.58 0.79 30.68
C MET A 45 -11.73 0.55 29.69
N ARG A 46 -12.52 1.58 29.37
CA ARG A 46 -13.66 1.48 28.46
C ARG A 46 -13.25 1.55 26.98
N MET A 47 -12.05 2.01 26.68
CA MET A 47 -11.51 2.07 25.32
C MET A 47 -11.03 0.70 24.85
N PRO A 48 -11.44 0.20 23.67
CA PRO A 48 -10.93 -1.06 23.15
C PRO A 48 -9.43 -0.95 22.86
N ASP A 49 -8.73 -2.06 23.05
CA ASP A 49 -7.32 -2.16 22.69
C ASP A 49 -7.20 -2.24 21.17
N VAL A 50 -6.31 -1.43 20.58
CA VAL A 50 -6.08 -1.40 19.14
C VAL A 50 -4.64 -1.83 18.85
N PHE A 51 -4.53 -2.77 17.92
CA PHE A 51 -3.30 -3.36 17.43
C PHE A 51 -3.05 -2.90 16.00
N VAL A 52 -1.83 -2.48 15.72
CA VAL A 52 -1.41 -1.97 14.42
C VAL A 52 -0.46 -2.96 13.76
N ALA A 53 -0.80 -3.40 12.56
CA ALA A 53 0.05 -4.21 11.70
C ALA A 53 0.51 -3.37 10.50
N ARG A 54 1.75 -3.62 10.04
CA ARG A 54 2.39 -2.86 8.97
C ARG A 54 2.93 -3.80 7.91
N THR A 55 2.68 -3.47 6.64
CA THR A 55 3.23 -4.17 5.47
C THR A 55 3.83 -3.15 4.54
N THR A 56 5.00 -3.45 3.99
CA THR A 56 5.72 -2.56 3.08
C THR A 56 5.81 -3.19 1.70
N LEU A 57 5.31 -2.48 0.69
CA LEU A 57 5.43 -2.87 -0.70
C LEU A 57 6.33 -1.91 -1.45
N MET A 58 7.13 -2.44 -2.36
CA MET A 58 7.84 -1.63 -3.34
C MET A 58 7.04 -1.61 -4.64
N ILE A 59 6.81 -0.41 -5.16
CA ILE A 59 6.06 -0.21 -6.40
C ILE A 59 6.97 0.48 -7.41
N ALA A 60 7.20 -0.21 -8.54
CA ALA A 60 7.98 0.32 -9.64
C ALA A 60 7.34 1.59 -10.26
N PRO A 61 8.17 2.50 -10.81
CA PRO A 61 7.67 3.61 -11.63
C PRO A 61 6.93 3.10 -12.90
N PRO A 62 6.03 3.90 -13.49
CA PRO A 62 5.66 5.29 -13.15
C PRO A 62 4.54 5.42 -12.11
N LEU A 63 3.90 4.31 -11.69
CA LEU A 63 2.86 4.31 -10.66
C LEU A 63 3.38 4.85 -9.33
N GLY A 64 4.52 4.30 -8.87
CA GLY A 64 5.12 4.62 -7.58
C GLY A 64 4.16 4.41 -6.39
N ALA A 65 4.57 4.90 -5.22
CA ALA A 65 3.81 4.73 -3.99
C ALA A 65 2.55 5.60 -3.98
N LYS A 66 2.56 6.75 -4.66
CA LYS A 66 1.38 7.62 -4.80
C LYS A 66 0.27 6.95 -5.62
N GLY A 67 0.62 6.33 -6.75
CA GLY A 67 -0.34 5.57 -7.57
C GLY A 67 -0.86 4.36 -6.82
N GLY A 68 0.00 3.61 -6.14
CA GLY A 68 -0.40 2.49 -5.28
C GLY A 68 -1.35 2.91 -4.15
N ALA A 69 -1.08 4.04 -3.49
CA ALA A 69 -1.95 4.59 -2.45
C ALA A 69 -3.35 4.95 -3.01
N ALA A 70 -3.41 5.61 -4.16
CA ALA A 70 -4.68 5.95 -4.81
C ALA A 70 -5.47 4.69 -5.23
N LEU A 71 -4.79 3.64 -5.69
CA LEU A 71 -5.41 2.36 -6.02
C LEU A 71 -5.96 1.66 -4.77
N LEU A 72 -5.22 1.65 -3.65
CA LEU A 72 -5.71 1.13 -2.36
C LEU A 72 -6.98 1.83 -1.88
N GLN A 73 -7.06 3.14 -2.09
CA GLN A 73 -8.21 3.96 -1.71
C GLN A 73 -9.38 3.84 -2.71
N SER A 74 -9.21 3.09 -3.80
CA SER A 74 -10.26 2.91 -4.79
C SER A 74 -11.42 2.07 -4.24
N ASP A 75 -12.63 2.38 -4.71
CA ASP A 75 -13.86 1.73 -4.27
C ASP A 75 -13.82 0.21 -4.47
N LEU A 76 -13.20 -0.26 -5.56
CA LEU A 76 -13.10 -1.67 -5.90
C LEU A 76 -12.28 -2.47 -4.88
N LEU A 77 -11.10 -1.97 -4.48
CA LEU A 77 -10.23 -2.69 -3.53
C LEU A 77 -10.82 -2.71 -2.13
N LEU A 78 -11.40 -1.58 -1.70
CA LEU A 78 -12.09 -1.49 -0.42
C LEU A 78 -13.29 -2.44 -0.37
N MET A 79 -14.08 -2.50 -1.45
CA MET A 79 -15.19 -3.45 -1.59
C MET A 79 -14.73 -4.90 -1.49
N GLN A 80 -13.66 -5.27 -2.21
CA GLN A 80 -13.11 -6.63 -2.15
C GLN A 80 -12.60 -7.00 -0.75
N ALA A 81 -12.01 -6.06 -0.01
CA ALA A 81 -11.59 -6.25 1.37
C ALA A 81 -12.77 -6.40 2.34
N VAL A 82 -13.80 -5.56 2.20
CA VAL A 82 -15.01 -5.62 3.02
C VAL A 82 -15.74 -6.94 2.85
N ASN A 83 -15.87 -7.43 1.61
CA ASN A 83 -16.58 -8.65 1.31
C ASN A 83 -15.78 -9.91 1.66
N HIS A 84 -14.45 -9.90 1.54
CA HIS A 84 -13.64 -11.08 1.89
C HIS A 84 -13.63 -11.38 3.40
N PHE A 85 -13.68 -10.32 4.21
CA PHE A 85 -13.58 -10.43 5.67
C PHE A 85 -14.92 -10.17 6.40
N ASP A 86 -16.02 -10.04 5.66
CA ASP A 86 -17.35 -9.70 6.18
C ASP A 86 -17.32 -8.52 7.17
N LEU A 87 -16.59 -7.47 6.80
CA LEU A 87 -16.32 -6.33 7.69
C LEU A 87 -17.60 -5.58 8.07
N MET A 88 -18.68 -5.71 7.29
CA MET A 88 -20.00 -5.17 7.65
C MET A 88 -20.51 -5.74 8.97
N ALA A 89 -20.37 -7.05 9.19
CA ALA A 89 -20.81 -7.70 10.42
C ALA A 89 -19.92 -7.28 11.60
N ARG A 90 -18.61 -7.19 11.36
CA ARG A 90 -17.63 -6.85 12.41
C ARG A 90 -17.73 -5.40 12.87
N TYR A 91 -17.89 -4.46 11.93
CA TYR A 91 -18.04 -3.04 12.22
C TYR A 91 -19.48 -2.63 12.53
N LYS A 92 -20.43 -3.58 12.50
CA LYS A 92 -21.88 -3.35 12.70
C LYS A 92 -22.42 -2.26 11.77
N SER A 93 -21.90 -2.21 10.55
CA SER A 93 -22.30 -1.23 9.54
C SER A 93 -23.58 -1.69 8.84
N ARG A 94 -24.51 -0.75 8.59
CA ARG A 94 -25.80 -1.08 7.98
C ARG A 94 -25.73 -1.08 6.46
N LYS A 95 -24.73 -0.38 5.91
CA LYS A 95 -24.46 -0.26 4.47
C LYS A 95 -23.00 -0.57 4.18
N GLU A 96 -22.75 -1.11 3.00
CA GLU A 96 -21.39 -1.39 2.52
C GLU A 96 -20.52 -0.12 2.46
N ASN A 97 -21.09 1.01 2.04
CA ASN A 97 -20.38 2.30 2.02
C ASN A 97 -19.91 2.75 3.42
N GLU A 98 -20.68 2.47 4.47
CA GLU A 98 -20.28 2.79 5.85
C GLU A 98 -19.10 1.92 6.28
N ALA A 99 -19.10 0.63 5.94
CA ALA A 99 -18.00 -0.28 6.23
C ALA A 99 -16.72 0.13 5.48
N LYS A 100 -16.84 0.54 4.21
CA LYS A 100 -15.73 1.08 3.41
C LYS A 100 -15.14 2.35 4.02
N LEU A 101 -15.99 3.30 4.42
CA LEU A 101 -15.56 4.55 5.07
C LEU A 101 -14.92 4.29 6.44
N ALA A 102 -15.46 3.36 7.22
CA ALA A 102 -14.88 2.96 8.50
C ALA A 102 -13.48 2.37 8.29
N LEU A 103 -13.31 1.48 7.30
CA LEU A 103 -12.01 0.92 6.98
C LEU A 103 -11.02 2.00 6.54
N LEU A 104 -11.43 2.87 5.60
CA LEU A 104 -10.56 3.91 5.03
C LEU A 104 -10.12 4.95 6.07
N ASN A 105 -11.03 5.43 6.92
CA ASN A 105 -10.76 6.55 7.81
C ASN A 105 -10.20 6.12 9.17
N ASN A 106 -10.65 4.98 9.71
CA ASN A 106 -10.33 4.59 11.09
C ASN A 106 -9.29 3.48 11.15
N HIS A 107 -9.32 2.53 10.22
CA HIS A 107 -8.52 1.31 10.29
C HIS A 107 -7.31 1.33 9.36
N LEU A 108 -7.35 2.10 8.27
CA LEU A 108 -6.29 2.15 7.26
C LEU A 108 -5.52 3.47 7.34
N LYS A 109 -4.20 3.38 7.45
CA LYS A 109 -3.28 4.51 7.29
C LYS A 109 -2.24 4.15 6.25
N ILE A 110 -1.99 5.06 5.32
CA ILE A 110 -1.02 4.86 4.25
C ILE A 110 0.11 5.87 4.46
N ASN A 111 1.33 5.37 4.62
CA ASN A 111 2.53 6.18 4.64
C ASN A 111 3.35 5.93 3.36
N ILE A 112 3.86 7.01 2.78
CA ILE A 112 4.78 6.93 1.64
C ILE A 112 6.17 7.23 2.17
N ALA A 113 7.04 6.23 2.20
CA ALA A 113 8.42 6.41 2.59
C ALA A 113 9.15 7.14 1.45
N LYS A 114 9.50 8.40 1.67
CA LYS A 114 10.26 9.24 0.72
C LYS A 114 11.75 9.07 0.98
N ASP A 115 12.28 7.87 0.78
CA ASP A 115 13.74 7.71 0.81
C ASP A 115 14.34 8.16 -0.53
N GLN A 116 15.41 8.95 -0.47
CA GLN A 116 16.12 9.46 -1.66
C GLN A 116 16.75 8.32 -2.50
N PHE A 117 16.89 7.12 -1.94
CA PHE A 117 17.37 5.92 -2.62
C PHE A 117 16.27 5.20 -3.44
N SER A 118 14.99 5.53 -3.18
CA SER A 118 13.81 4.83 -3.71
C SER A 118 13.47 5.19 -5.17
N GLU A 119 14.03 6.26 -5.75
CA GLU A 119 13.67 6.69 -7.11
C GLU A 119 14.14 5.74 -8.21
N ARG A 120 15.23 4.99 -8.00
CA ARG A 120 15.79 4.07 -9.01
C ARG A 120 15.27 2.63 -8.92
N GLN A 121 14.78 2.21 -7.75
CA GLN A 121 14.36 0.82 -7.50
C GLN A 121 12.84 0.68 -7.28
N GLY A 122 12.13 1.78 -6.99
CA GLY A 122 10.69 1.79 -6.73
C GLY A 122 10.38 2.49 -5.42
N GLN A 123 9.24 3.17 -5.34
CA GLN A 123 8.83 3.89 -4.13
C GLN A 123 8.19 2.92 -3.13
N LEU A 124 8.57 3.04 -1.85
CA LEU A 124 8.01 2.21 -0.78
C LEU A 124 6.66 2.75 -0.29
N LEU A 125 5.68 1.87 -0.26
CA LEU A 125 4.35 2.08 0.25
C LEU A 125 4.18 1.27 1.54
N GLU A 126 4.06 1.96 2.69
CA GLU A 126 3.76 1.33 3.97
C GLU A 126 2.24 1.40 4.21
N ILE A 127 1.59 0.23 4.20
CA ILE A 127 0.19 0.09 4.56
C ILE A 127 0.13 -0.29 6.03
N THR A 128 -0.53 0.54 6.81
CA THR A 128 -0.73 0.36 8.24
C THR A 128 -2.20 0.07 8.49
N VAL A 129 -2.52 -1.09 9.07
CA VAL A 129 -3.88 -1.48 9.40
C VAL A 129 -4.03 -1.63 10.91
N SER A 130 -5.11 -1.06 11.46
CA SER A 130 -5.42 -1.06 12.88
C SER A 130 -6.67 -1.89 13.14
N ASP A 131 -6.64 -2.84 14.07
CA ASP A 131 -7.82 -3.62 14.46
C ASP A 131 -7.77 -3.97 15.96
N SER A 132 -8.90 -4.34 16.57
CA SER A 132 -8.95 -4.83 17.94
C SER A 132 -8.33 -6.21 18.11
N ASP A 133 -8.23 -6.98 17.03
CA ASP A 133 -7.55 -8.28 17.00
C ASP A 133 -6.22 -8.19 16.24
N PRO A 134 -5.06 -8.50 16.88
CA PRO A 134 -3.75 -8.43 16.23
C PRO A 134 -3.62 -9.38 15.03
N ALA A 135 -4.24 -10.56 15.10
CA ALA A 135 -4.19 -11.52 13.99
C ALA A 135 -4.97 -11.00 12.78
N MET A 136 -6.11 -10.34 13.01
CA MET A 136 -6.85 -9.72 11.92
C MET A 136 -6.09 -8.55 11.31
N ALA A 137 -5.51 -7.66 12.12
CA ALA A 137 -4.78 -6.50 11.60
C ALA A 137 -3.70 -6.94 10.60
N ALA A 138 -2.94 -7.98 10.95
CA ALA A 138 -1.93 -8.56 10.06
C ALA A 138 -2.53 -9.20 8.80
N ARG A 139 -3.58 -10.02 8.94
CA ARG A 139 -4.26 -10.64 7.78
C ARG A 139 -4.84 -9.62 6.83
N LEU A 140 -5.53 -8.60 7.34
CA LEU A 140 -6.12 -7.54 6.53
C LEU A 140 -5.06 -6.71 5.82
N ALA A 141 -3.96 -6.38 6.52
CA ALA A 141 -2.82 -5.70 5.91
C ALA A 141 -2.22 -6.51 4.76
N ASN A 142 -1.90 -7.78 4.99
CA ASN A 142 -1.34 -8.69 3.96
C ASN A 142 -2.29 -8.90 2.80
N TYR A 143 -3.59 -9.04 3.08
CA TYR A 143 -4.60 -9.20 2.03
C TYR A 143 -4.70 -7.95 1.14
N LEU A 144 -4.76 -6.76 1.74
CA LEU A 144 -4.77 -5.49 0.98
C LEU A 144 -3.50 -5.33 0.14
N ALA A 145 -2.35 -5.73 0.67
CA ALA A 145 -1.09 -5.76 -0.07
C ALA A 145 -1.17 -6.68 -1.30
N ASP A 146 -1.70 -7.90 -1.15
CA ASP A 146 -1.79 -8.86 -2.25
C ASP A 146 -2.81 -8.44 -3.31
N ILE A 147 -3.99 -7.92 -2.94
CA ILE A 147 -4.94 -7.44 -3.95
C ILE A 147 -4.36 -6.24 -4.69
N LEU A 148 -3.73 -5.29 -3.99
CA LEU A 148 -3.09 -4.15 -4.63
C LEU A 148 -2.05 -4.62 -5.66
N ARG A 149 -1.20 -5.57 -5.26
CA ARG A 149 -0.17 -6.15 -6.13
C ARG A 149 -0.78 -6.75 -7.40
N ARG A 150 -1.80 -7.61 -7.25
CA ARG A 150 -2.51 -8.20 -8.40
C ARG A 150 -3.10 -7.12 -9.30
N ARG A 151 -3.72 -6.09 -8.70
CA ARG A 151 -4.34 -5.01 -9.45
C ARG A 151 -3.34 -4.18 -10.25
N ILE A 152 -2.16 -3.93 -9.71
CA ILE A 152 -1.09 -3.22 -10.42
C ILE A 152 -0.61 -4.04 -11.63
N ILE A 153 -0.44 -5.36 -11.45
CA ILE A 153 -0.02 -6.27 -12.53
C ILE A 153 -1.09 -6.34 -13.64
N GLU A 154 -2.37 -6.49 -13.27
CA GLU A 154 -3.50 -6.60 -14.19
C GLU A 154 -3.72 -5.33 -15.02
N THR A 155 -3.49 -4.16 -14.44
CA THR A 155 -3.77 -2.89 -15.12
C THR A 155 -2.65 -2.48 -16.10
N HIS A 156 -1.55 -3.23 -16.16
CA HIS A 156 -0.41 -3.00 -17.06
C HIS A 156 0.15 -1.56 -17.01
N VAL A 157 0.01 -0.86 -15.88
CA VAL A 157 0.36 0.57 -15.79
C VAL A 157 1.86 0.78 -15.52
N THR A 158 2.57 -0.26 -15.05
CA THR A 158 4.03 -0.25 -14.88
C THR A 158 4.76 -0.20 -16.22
N ASP A 159 6.01 0.25 -16.23
CA ASP A 159 6.79 0.32 -17.48
C ASP A 159 6.97 -1.06 -18.12
N GLN A 160 7.22 -2.11 -17.32
CA GLN A 160 7.32 -3.47 -17.86
C GLN A 160 5.95 -4.00 -18.28
N GLY A 161 4.89 -3.67 -17.55
CA GLY A 161 3.51 -4.04 -17.88
C GLY A 161 3.08 -3.49 -19.25
N ARG A 162 3.40 -2.21 -19.55
CA ARG A 162 3.14 -1.61 -20.86
C ARG A 162 3.91 -2.30 -21.99
N LYS A 163 5.19 -2.62 -21.76
CA LYS A 163 6.00 -3.36 -22.74
C LYS A 163 5.43 -4.74 -23.00
N LEU A 164 5.03 -5.46 -21.95
CA LEU A 164 4.39 -6.76 -22.05
C LEU A 164 3.09 -6.68 -22.85
N PHE A 165 2.23 -5.70 -22.56
CA PHE A 165 0.99 -5.49 -23.29
C PHE A 165 1.22 -5.23 -24.79
N ALA A 166 2.22 -4.39 -25.11
CA ALA A 166 2.59 -4.13 -26.51
C ALA A 166 3.09 -5.40 -27.23
N LEU A 167 3.89 -6.24 -26.55
CA LEU A 167 4.36 -7.52 -27.08
C LEU A 167 3.21 -8.51 -27.28
N GLN A 168 2.28 -8.61 -26.32
CA GLN A 168 1.07 -9.43 -26.46
C GLN A 168 0.22 -8.99 -27.66
N GLY A 169 0.09 -7.68 -27.89
CA GLY A 169 -0.58 -7.16 -29.09
C GLY A 169 0.11 -7.59 -30.39
N ARG A 170 1.45 -7.54 -30.44
CA ARG A 170 2.24 -8.02 -31.59
C ARG A 170 2.10 -9.53 -31.79
N LEU A 171 2.12 -10.31 -30.70
CA LEU A 171 1.94 -11.76 -30.73
C LEU A 171 0.56 -12.12 -31.29
N LYS A 172 -0.50 -11.47 -30.82
CA LYS A 172 -1.86 -11.70 -31.32
C LYS A 172 -1.97 -11.42 -32.82
N ALA A 173 -1.42 -10.28 -33.28
CA ALA A 173 -1.40 -9.96 -34.71
C ALA A 173 -0.58 -10.99 -35.53
N ALA A 174 0.53 -11.50 -34.99
CA ALA A 174 1.33 -12.54 -35.63
C ALA A 174 0.59 -13.89 -35.70
N GLN A 175 -0.14 -14.28 -34.65
CA GLN A 175 -0.97 -15.48 -34.61
C GLN A 175 -2.11 -15.43 -35.66
N GLU A 176 -2.72 -14.27 -35.84
CA GLU A 176 -3.73 -14.06 -36.88
C GLU A 176 -3.12 -14.23 -38.29
N ARG A 177 -1.92 -13.69 -38.53
CA ARG A 177 -1.21 -13.87 -39.80
C ARG A 177 -0.79 -15.32 -40.04
N LEU A 178 -0.34 -16.02 -39.00
CA LEU A 178 -0.03 -17.45 -39.06
C LEU A 178 -1.25 -18.27 -39.46
N THR A 179 -2.40 -18.00 -38.85
CA THR A 179 -3.66 -18.68 -39.18
C THR A 179 -4.03 -18.47 -40.66
N ARG A 180 -3.86 -17.24 -41.17
CA ARG A 180 -4.09 -16.94 -42.59
C ARG A 180 -3.09 -17.65 -43.51
N ALA A 181 -1.80 -17.65 -43.16
CA ALA A 181 -0.76 -18.34 -43.93
C ALA A 181 -1.02 -19.85 -43.96
N GLN A 182 -1.42 -20.45 -42.84
CA GLN A 182 -1.80 -21.84 -42.75
C GLN A 182 -2.99 -22.17 -43.66
N GLN A 183 -4.02 -21.32 -43.68
CA GLN A 183 -5.18 -21.51 -44.56
C GLN A 183 -4.81 -21.46 -46.05
N ARG A 184 -3.89 -20.56 -46.45
CA ARG A 184 -3.39 -20.48 -47.83
C ARG A 184 -2.67 -21.76 -48.24
N VAL A 185 -1.71 -22.22 -47.41
CA VAL A 185 -1.00 -23.48 -47.63
C VAL A 185 -1.97 -24.66 -47.74
N LEU A 186 -2.96 -24.76 -46.86
CA LEU A 186 -3.98 -25.82 -46.93
C LEU A 186 -4.79 -25.77 -48.24
N PHE A 187 -5.14 -24.58 -48.71
CA PHE A 187 -5.87 -24.38 -49.95
C PHE A 187 -5.04 -24.76 -51.20
N ASP A 188 -3.76 -24.43 -51.21
CA ASP A 188 -2.85 -24.75 -52.31
C ASP A 188 -2.47 -26.24 -52.35
N ILE A 189 -2.39 -26.91 -51.19
CA ILE A 189 -2.29 -28.38 -51.11
C ILE A 189 -3.53 -29.04 -51.69
N GLN A 190 -4.73 -28.56 -51.34
CA GLN A 190 -6.00 -29.11 -51.87
C GLN A 190 -6.12 -28.95 -53.39
N ARG A 191 -5.55 -27.89 -53.96
CA ARG A 191 -5.51 -27.65 -55.40
C ARG A 191 -4.39 -28.41 -56.13
N GLY A 192 -3.58 -29.19 -55.41
CA GLY A 192 -2.48 -29.95 -55.98
C GLY A 192 -1.33 -29.08 -56.51
N ARG A 193 -1.25 -27.80 -56.12
CA ARG A 193 -0.21 -26.86 -56.55
C ARG A 193 1.09 -27.00 -55.76
N VAL A 194 0.98 -27.51 -54.53
CA VAL A 194 2.09 -27.72 -53.61
C VAL A 194 2.21 -29.22 -53.33
N THR A 195 3.28 -29.83 -53.81
CA THR A 195 3.70 -31.17 -53.37
C THR A 195 4.66 -31.01 -52.19
N LEU A 196 4.44 -31.79 -51.13
CA LEU A 196 5.36 -31.92 -50.00
C LEU A 196 6.57 -32.75 -50.47
N ASP A 197 7.39 -32.17 -51.33
CA ASP A 197 8.64 -32.76 -51.84
C ASP A 197 9.83 -32.47 -50.89
N SER A 198 10.99 -33.02 -51.22
CA SER A 198 12.31 -32.79 -50.62
C SER A 198 12.61 -31.31 -50.29
N THR A 199 12.14 -30.35 -51.07
CA THR A 199 12.25 -28.90 -50.79
C THR A 199 11.47 -28.46 -49.54
N SER A 200 10.30 -29.04 -49.28
CA SER A 200 9.52 -28.76 -48.06
C SER A 200 10.24 -29.30 -46.81
N VAL A 201 10.93 -30.43 -46.95
CA VAL A 201 11.76 -31.04 -45.90
C VAL A 201 13.00 -30.19 -45.63
N GLN A 202 13.64 -29.65 -46.67
CA GLN A 202 14.77 -28.72 -46.54
C GLN A 202 14.35 -27.40 -45.88
N MET A 203 13.17 -26.85 -46.21
CA MET A 203 12.62 -25.70 -45.51
C MET A 203 12.38 -26.01 -44.03
N MET A 204 11.77 -27.15 -43.70
CA MET A 204 11.61 -27.59 -42.31
C MET A 204 12.94 -27.63 -41.55
N ALA A 205 13.99 -28.19 -42.15
CA ALA A 205 15.31 -28.27 -41.53
C ALA A 205 15.95 -26.88 -41.35
N GLY A 206 15.85 -26.00 -42.36
CA GLY A 206 16.32 -24.63 -42.27
C GLY A 206 15.60 -23.84 -41.17
N PHE A 207 14.28 -23.99 -41.04
CA PHE A 207 13.50 -23.36 -39.99
C PHE A 207 13.74 -23.97 -38.60
N ALA A 208 13.98 -25.27 -38.49
CA ALA A 208 14.37 -25.90 -37.22
C ALA A 208 15.74 -25.38 -36.73
N HIS A 209 16.68 -25.15 -37.65
CA HIS A 209 17.95 -24.50 -37.34
C HIS A 209 17.73 -23.05 -36.87
N LEU A 210 16.89 -22.29 -37.59
CA LEU A 210 16.52 -20.92 -37.26
C LEU A 210 15.85 -20.84 -35.87
N GLU A 211 14.93 -21.77 -35.56
CA GLU A 211 14.29 -21.88 -34.24
C GLU A 211 15.29 -22.16 -33.11
N GLY A 212 16.35 -22.94 -33.40
CA GLY A 212 17.46 -23.22 -32.50
C GLY A 212 18.35 -22.01 -32.26
N VAL A 213 18.71 -21.27 -33.32
CA VAL A 213 19.44 -20.00 -33.22
C VAL A 213 18.61 -18.96 -32.47
N LEU A 214 17.31 -18.86 -32.74
CA LEU A 214 16.39 -18.00 -32.00
C LEU A 214 16.14 -18.48 -30.56
N ALA A 215 16.52 -19.71 -30.20
CA ALA A 215 16.46 -20.19 -28.82
C ALA A 215 17.71 -19.81 -28.02
N SER A 216 18.85 -19.66 -28.70
CA SER A 216 20.12 -19.28 -28.09
C SER A 216 20.38 -17.77 -28.10
N VAL A 217 19.74 -17.03 -29.02
CA VAL A 217 19.89 -15.56 -29.11
C VAL A 217 18.99 -14.87 -28.08
N ASP A 218 19.62 -14.29 -27.07
CA ASP A 218 18.96 -13.45 -26.08
C ASP A 218 18.44 -12.15 -26.73
N GLY A 219 17.23 -11.72 -26.36
CA GLY A 219 16.27 -10.93 -27.15
C GLY A 219 16.67 -9.58 -27.78
N GLY A 220 17.94 -9.18 -27.77
CA GLY A 220 18.43 -7.93 -28.36
C GLY A 220 18.84 -8.00 -29.84
N ASN A 221 19.16 -9.18 -30.39
CA ASN A 221 19.78 -9.30 -31.72
C ASN A 221 19.01 -10.15 -32.74
N LEU A 222 17.67 -10.14 -32.67
CA LEU A 222 16.83 -10.91 -33.60
C LEU A 222 16.96 -10.45 -35.05
N ASN A 223 17.29 -9.18 -35.29
CA ASN A 223 17.48 -8.64 -36.64
C ASN A 223 18.63 -9.32 -37.39
N SER A 224 19.65 -9.86 -36.70
CA SER A 224 20.73 -10.64 -37.32
C SER A 224 20.42 -12.15 -37.43
N ALA A 225 19.35 -12.63 -36.79
CA ALA A 225 18.87 -14.00 -36.99
C ALA A 225 17.94 -14.09 -38.22
N PHE A 226 17.35 -12.97 -38.61
CA PHE A 226 16.52 -12.82 -39.82
C PHE A 226 17.27 -12.21 -41.01
N SER A 227 18.59 -11.96 -40.91
CA SER A 227 19.37 -11.50 -42.06
C SER A 227 19.35 -12.56 -43.17
N ASP A 228 19.13 -12.10 -44.40
CA ASP A 228 18.92 -12.89 -45.64
C ASP A 228 19.91 -14.06 -45.85
N ASP A 229 21.10 -14.00 -45.24
CA ASP A 229 22.16 -15.02 -45.37
C ASP A 229 21.94 -16.31 -44.54
N ALA A 230 21.08 -16.30 -43.51
CA ALA A 230 20.95 -17.45 -42.59
C ALA A 230 20.00 -18.55 -43.09
N ILE A 231 19.20 -18.26 -44.12
CA ILE A 231 18.40 -19.25 -44.81
C ILE A 231 18.96 -19.34 -46.23
N PRO A 232 19.60 -20.44 -46.65
CA PRO A 232 19.91 -20.65 -48.05
C PRO A 232 18.57 -20.85 -48.76
N LEU A 233 17.91 -19.73 -49.09
CA LEU A 233 16.73 -19.64 -49.91
C LEU A 233 17.18 -19.87 -51.35
N SER A 234 17.60 -21.10 -51.65
CA SER A 234 17.92 -21.52 -53.01
C SER A 234 16.77 -21.11 -53.93
N GLU A 235 17.12 -20.69 -55.14
CA GLU A 235 16.27 -20.22 -56.25
C GLU A 235 15.12 -21.18 -56.64
N THR A 236 14.20 -21.48 -55.73
CA THR A 236 13.09 -22.39 -55.95
C THR A 236 11.87 -21.57 -56.33
N SER A 237 11.46 -21.73 -57.60
CA SER A 237 10.10 -21.61 -58.16
C SER A 237 9.02 -21.05 -57.22
N ASP A 238 8.23 -20.08 -57.72
CA ASP A 238 7.04 -19.48 -57.09
C ASP A 238 6.08 -20.47 -56.39
N THR A 239 6.15 -21.76 -56.71
CA THR A 239 5.36 -22.86 -56.15
C THR A 239 5.52 -23.10 -54.65
N HIS A 240 6.53 -22.55 -53.96
CA HIS A 240 6.74 -22.78 -52.52
C HIS A 240 6.71 -21.52 -51.64
N ALA A 241 6.33 -20.37 -52.21
CA ALA A 241 6.28 -19.09 -51.48
C ALA A 241 5.33 -19.14 -50.27
N GLU A 242 4.17 -19.77 -50.40
CA GLU A 242 3.18 -19.86 -49.31
C GLU A 242 3.67 -20.72 -48.13
N VAL A 243 4.40 -21.80 -48.42
CA VAL A 243 4.99 -22.69 -47.41
C VAL A 243 6.08 -21.96 -46.62
N ARG A 244 6.93 -21.20 -47.33
CA ARG A 244 7.93 -20.33 -46.69
C ARG A 244 7.27 -19.30 -45.79
N ASP A 245 6.23 -18.62 -46.27
CA ASP A 245 5.48 -17.63 -45.49
C ASP A 245 4.86 -18.24 -44.23
N PHE A 246 4.31 -19.46 -44.31
CA PHE A 246 3.77 -20.16 -43.15
C PHE A 246 4.85 -20.41 -42.08
N TYR A 247 5.99 -20.98 -42.47
CA TYR A 247 7.07 -21.26 -41.53
C TYR A 247 7.72 -19.99 -40.97
N TYR A 248 7.82 -18.93 -41.76
CA TYR A 248 8.26 -17.61 -41.28
C TYR A 248 7.34 -17.07 -40.17
N HIS A 249 6.02 -17.07 -40.40
CA HIS A 249 5.07 -16.61 -39.39
C HIS A 249 5.06 -17.52 -38.15
N LYS A 250 5.30 -18.83 -38.33
CA LYS A 250 5.45 -19.78 -37.22
C LYS A 250 6.68 -19.49 -36.36
N ALA A 251 7.84 -19.26 -36.98
CA ALA A 251 9.04 -18.88 -36.26
C ALA A 251 8.87 -17.54 -35.53
N LEU A 252 8.23 -16.56 -36.17
CA LEU A 252 7.96 -15.25 -35.58
C LEU A 252 7.04 -15.34 -34.35
N VAL A 253 5.94 -16.10 -34.43
CA VAL A 253 5.04 -16.33 -33.29
C VAL A 253 5.81 -16.94 -32.13
N ARG A 254 6.62 -17.98 -32.39
CA ARG A 254 7.41 -18.65 -31.36
C ARG A 254 8.45 -17.74 -30.70
N ALA A 255 9.10 -16.88 -31.49
CA ALA A 255 10.04 -15.89 -30.98
C ALA A 255 9.34 -14.85 -30.08
N LEU A 256 8.16 -14.36 -30.50
CA LEU A 256 7.35 -13.43 -29.70
C LEU A 256 6.82 -14.08 -28.41
N GLU A 257 6.42 -15.35 -28.45
CA GLU A 257 6.01 -16.10 -27.25
C GLU A 257 7.14 -16.18 -26.21
N ARG A 258 8.38 -16.45 -26.64
CA ARG A 258 9.54 -16.45 -25.75
C ARG A 258 9.79 -15.08 -25.13
N GLN A 259 9.73 -14.01 -25.93
CA GLN A 259 9.87 -12.64 -25.42
C GLN A 259 8.78 -12.30 -24.40
N VAL A 260 7.54 -12.71 -24.67
CA VAL A 260 6.42 -12.54 -23.72
C VAL A 260 6.70 -13.30 -22.43
N GLN A 261 7.14 -14.56 -22.50
CA GLN A 261 7.49 -15.35 -21.31
C GLN A 261 8.59 -14.69 -20.48
N GLN A 262 9.68 -14.25 -21.09
CA GLN A 262 10.75 -13.52 -20.40
C GLN A 262 10.23 -12.25 -19.74
N MET A 263 9.43 -11.45 -20.46
CA MET A 263 8.84 -10.22 -19.93
C MET A 263 7.83 -10.45 -18.82
N THR A 264 7.06 -11.56 -18.84
CA THR A 264 6.14 -11.90 -17.74
C THR A 264 6.88 -12.17 -16.43
N LEU A 265 8.09 -12.73 -16.50
CA LEU A 265 8.94 -12.92 -15.31
C LEU A 265 9.37 -11.56 -14.75
N LEU A 266 9.85 -10.65 -15.59
CA LEU A 266 10.26 -9.30 -15.18
C LEU A 266 9.09 -8.47 -14.61
N VAL A 267 7.90 -8.55 -15.19
CA VAL A 267 6.69 -7.88 -14.66
C VAL A 267 6.28 -8.44 -13.30
N SER A 268 6.51 -9.73 -13.05
CA SER A 268 6.23 -10.33 -11.74
C SER A 268 7.16 -9.80 -10.65
N GLU A 269 8.35 -9.32 -11.03
CA GLU A 269 9.33 -8.70 -10.13
C GLU A 269 9.08 -7.20 -9.88
N ASP A 270 8.24 -6.51 -10.69
CA ASP A 270 7.94 -5.07 -10.55
C ASP A 270 7.21 -4.70 -9.25
N VAL A 271 6.56 -5.66 -8.59
CA VAL A 271 5.84 -5.45 -7.33
C VAL A 271 6.27 -6.49 -6.31
N GLN A 272 7.25 -6.10 -5.48
CA GLN A 272 7.77 -6.93 -4.40
C GLN A 272 7.16 -6.54 -3.07
N VAL A 273 6.70 -7.54 -2.33
CA VAL A 273 6.34 -7.39 -0.92
C VAL A 273 7.64 -7.51 -0.13
N LEU A 274 8.14 -6.39 0.37
CA LEU A 274 9.43 -6.33 1.09
C LEU A 274 9.31 -6.87 2.50
N ALA A 275 8.14 -6.70 3.11
CA ALA A 275 7.83 -7.25 4.42
C ALA A 275 6.34 -7.55 4.52
N GLU A 276 6.02 -8.82 4.77
CA GLU A 276 4.68 -9.23 5.19
C GLU A 276 4.42 -8.76 6.62
N ALA A 277 3.19 -8.33 6.89
CA ALA A 277 2.74 -7.95 8.21
C ALA A 277 2.68 -9.18 9.13
N ALA A 278 3.48 -9.17 10.19
CA ALA A 278 3.36 -10.09 11.31
C ALA A 278 2.31 -9.59 12.32
N PRO A 279 1.63 -10.48 13.07
CA PRO A 279 0.75 -10.06 14.16
C PRO A 279 1.57 -9.30 15.22
N PRO A 280 1.19 -8.05 15.56
CA PRO A 280 1.93 -7.25 16.52
C PRO A 280 1.81 -7.86 17.91
N LEU A 281 2.95 -8.00 18.59
CA LEU A 281 3.03 -8.50 19.97
C LEU A 281 2.68 -7.43 21.01
N THR A 282 2.75 -6.15 20.62
CA THR A 282 2.52 -4.99 21.51
C THR A 282 1.33 -4.17 21.05
N LYS A 283 0.48 -3.77 21.99
CA LYS A 283 -0.64 -2.84 21.78
C LYS A 283 -0.11 -1.47 21.35
N SER A 284 -0.71 -0.87 20.32
CA SER A 284 -0.28 0.42 19.77
C SER A 284 -1.07 1.63 20.28
N SER A 285 -2.33 1.44 20.69
CA SER A 285 -3.14 2.52 21.26
C SER A 285 -4.34 1.95 22.04
N PRO A 286 -4.85 2.65 23.07
CA PRO A 286 -4.28 3.83 23.76
C PRO A 286 -3.24 3.46 24.84
N ASP A 287 -2.26 4.36 25.05
CA ASP A 287 -1.35 4.32 26.19
C ASP A 287 -2.10 4.72 27.47
N ARG A 288 -2.49 3.70 28.24
CA ARG A 288 -3.30 3.89 29.45
C ARG A 288 -2.61 4.81 30.47
N SER A 289 -1.28 4.75 30.54
CA SER A 289 -0.45 5.62 31.40
C SER A 289 -0.55 7.09 31.03
N LEU A 290 -0.57 7.42 29.73
CA LEU A 290 -0.62 8.79 29.24
C LEU A 290 -1.99 9.42 29.51
N ILE A 291 -3.09 8.68 29.31
CA ILE A 291 -4.45 9.14 29.64
C ILE A 291 -4.57 9.44 31.14
N VAL A 292 -4.08 8.54 31.99
CA VAL A 292 -4.12 8.71 33.45
C VAL A 292 -3.27 9.91 33.90
N LEU A 293 -2.11 10.14 33.28
CA LEU A 293 -1.26 11.31 33.55
C LEU A 293 -1.98 12.63 33.20
N PHE A 294 -2.61 12.72 32.03
CA PHE A 294 -3.37 13.90 31.64
C PHE A 294 -4.59 14.13 32.54
N ALA A 295 -5.32 13.07 32.88
CA ALA A 295 -6.45 13.15 33.82
C ALA A 295 -6.00 13.66 35.20
N ALA A 296 -4.83 13.22 35.69
CA ALA A 296 -4.25 13.70 36.93
C ALA A 296 -3.89 15.19 36.86
N ALA A 297 -3.25 15.64 35.77
CA ALA A 297 -2.88 17.04 35.58
C ALA A 297 -4.11 17.97 35.52
N VAL A 298 -5.14 17.56 34.78
CA VAL A 298 -6.42 18.29 34.71
C VAL A 298 -7.12 18.30 36.06
N GLY A 299 -7.14 17.15 36.76
CA GLY A 299 -7.72 17.03 38.10
C GLY A 299 -7.05 17.93 39.12
N LEU A 300 -5.72 18.04 39.07
CA LEU A 300 -4.95 18.96 39.90
C LEU A 300 -5.36 20.41 39.60
N GLY A 301 -5.38 20.81 38.33
CA GLY A 301 -5.78 22.17 37.93
C GLY A 301 -7.19 22.55 38.40
N ILE A 302 -8.17 21.67 38.21
CA ILE A 302 -9.55 21.89 38.66
C ILE A 302 -9.63 21.96 40.18
N SER A 303 -8.87 21.12 40.89
CA SER A 303 -8.85 21.13 42.36
C SER A 303 -8.27 22.43 42.94
N VAL A 304 -7.26 23.01 42.29
CA VAL A 304 -6.68 24.32 42.67
C VAL A 304 -7.71 25.43 42.47
N LEU A 305 -8.37 25.46 41.31
CA LEU A 305 -9.42 26.46 41.02
C LEU A 305 -10.59 26.35 42.01
N LEU A 306 -11.02 25.13 42.35
CA LEU A 306 -12.08 24.92 43.33
C LEU A 306 -11.68 25.40 44.73
N ALA A 307 -10.43 25.12 45.15
CA ALA A 307 -9.90 25.60 46.42
C ALA A 307 -9.89 27.14 46.49
N LEU A 308 -9.45 27.80 45.41
CA LEU A 308 -9.47 29.26 45.30
C LEU A 308 -10.89 29.82 45.36
N ALA A 309 -11.84 29.24 44.62
CA ALA A 309 -13.23 29.69 44.61
C ALA A 309 -13.91 29.53 45.98
N LEU A 310 -13.68 28.41 46.66
CA LEU A 310 -14.19 28.17 48.01
C LEU A 310 -13.58 29.13 49.03
N GLN A 311 -12.30 29.46 48.89
CA GLN A 311 -11.62 30.44 49.73
C GLN A 311 -12.16 31.84 49.47
N TRP A 312 -12.37 32.23 48.22
CA TRP A 312 -12.97 33.52 47.86
C TRP A 312 -14.38 33.68 48.45
N ARG A 313 -15.20 32.61 48.41
CA ARG A 313 -16.54 32.61 49.04
C ARG A 313 -16.48 32.76 50.57
N LYS A 314 -15.50 32.13 51.23
CA LYS A 314 -15.32 32.25 52.69
C LYS A 314 -14.82 33.65 53.07
N SER A 315 -13.87 34.21 52.32
CA SER A 315 -13.33 35.55 52.57
C SER A 315 -14.32 36.68 52.27
N GLY A 316 -15.23 36.48 51.31
CA GLY A 316 -16.35 37.40 51.07
C GLY A 316 -17.32 37.53 52.26
N PHE A 317 -17.39 36.50 53.12
CA PHE A 317 -18.22 36.53 54.33
C PHE A 317 -17.54 37.24 55.51
N THR A 318 -16.21 37.19 55.60
CA THR A 318 -15.46 37.85 56.68
C THR A 318 -15.33 39.37 56.51
N ALA A 319 -15.51 39.89 55.29
CA ALA A 319 -15.49 41.34 55.04
C ALA A 319 -16.72 42.08 55.61
N PHE A 320 -17.84 41.38 55.87
CA PHE A 320 -19.04 42.01 56.41
C PHE A 320 -18.99 42.24 57.93
N HIS A 321 -18.08 41.57 58.65
CA HIS A 321 -18.05 41.63 60.13
C HIS A 321 -17.09 42.67 60.71
N TYR A 322 -16.32 43.38 59.88
CA TYR A 322 -15.47 44.51 60.29
C TYR A 322 -16.05 45.89 59.90
N ALA A 323 -17.35 45.94 59.61
CA ALA A 323 -18.09 47.19 59.38
C ALA A 323 -19.22 47.35 60.41
N LYS A 324 -18.86 47.34 61.70
CA LYS A 324 -19.72 47.86 62.76
C LYS A 324 -18.89 48.49 63.86
#